data_AF-A0A3L7UFL0-F1
#
_entry.id   AF-A0A3L7UFL0-F1
#
_cell.length_a   1.000
_cell.length_b   1.000
_cell.length_c   1.000
_cell.angle_alpha   90.00
_cell.angle_beta   90.00
_cell.angle_gamma   90.00
#
_symmetry.space_group_name_H-M   'P 1'
#
loop_
_entity.id
_entity.type
_entity.pdbx_description
1 polymer ?
#
loop_
_entity_poly.entity_id
_entity_poly.type
_entity_poly.pdbx_seq_one_letter_code
_entity_poly.pdbx_strand_id
1 'polypeptide(L)'
;MEQVLEGTPKAEITLDGRRVTRGDVSPDWGSKLQWQIRRDGKEIATAPARMAMTFEYADTAAGMYEIVLQLFKYVNYTKNAQGEYTDSKFVDVSNVVSYTT
;
A
#
# COMPACT_ATOMS: atom_id res chain seq x y z
N MET A 1 22.86 -13.36 -0.13
CA MET A 1 22.82 -12.25 0.84
C MET A 1 21.41 -12.16 1.35
N GLU A 2 21.19 -12.46 2.63
CA GLU A 2 19.92 -12.20 3.30
C GLU A 2 19.88 -10.69 3.58
N GLN A 3 19.00 -9.97 2.89
CA GLN A 3 18.78 -8.56 3.19
C GLN A 3 18.00 -8.50 4.49
N VAL A 4 18.68 -8.26 5.61
CA VAL A 4 18.01 -8.02 6.89
C VAL A 4 17.33 -6.66 6.78
N LEU A 5 16.01 -6.69 6.60
CA LEU A 5 15.15 -5.51 6.60
C LEU A 5 15.02 -5.03 8.05
N GLU A 6 15.87 -4.11 8.48
CA GLU A 6 15.82 -3.56 9.84
C GLU A 6 14.67 -2.57 10.00
N GLY A 7 13.90 -2.71 11.09
CA GLY A 7 12.78 -1.83 11.43
C GLY A 7 11.46 -2.14 10.69
N THR A 8 10.38 -1.55 11.19
CA THR A 8 9.05 -1.62 10.55
C THR A 8 8.78 -0.29 9.84
N PRO A 9 8.76 -0.27 8.50
CA PRO A 9 8.46 0.92 7.71
C PRO A 9 7.14 1.54 8.12
N LYS A 10 7.16 2.87 8.27
CA LYS A 10 5.97 3.66 8.52
C LYS A 10 5.98 4.93 7.69
N ALA A 11 4.79 5.38 7.32
CA ALA A 11 4.50 6.68 6.76
C ALA A 11 3.15 7.16 7.30
N GLU A 12 2.97 8.47 7.38
CA GLU A 12 1.66 9.07 7.59
C GLU A 12 1.06 9.46 6.23
N ILE A 13 -0.24 9.25 6.07
CA ILE A 13 -0.99 9.70 4.89
C ILE A 13 -2.14 10.60 5.30
N THR A 14 -2.43 11.58 4.46
CA THR A 14 -3.51 12.55 4.64
C THR A 14 -4.47 12.51 3.46
N LEU A 15 -5.70 12.98 3.68
CA LEU A 15 -6.75 13.03 2.69
C LEU A 15 -7.31 14.45 2.60
N ASP A 16 -7.38 14.98 1.39
CA ASP A 16 -8.05 16.24 1.05
C ASP A 16 -9.10 15.98 -0.04
N GLY A 17 -10.37 15.98 0.35
CA GLY A 17 -11.46 15.48 -0.49
C GLY A 17 -11.24 14.00 -0.85
N ARG A 18 -10.91 13.73 -2.13
CA ARG A 18 -10.59 12.39 -2.65
C ARG A 18 -9.08 12.19 -2.94
N ARG A 19 -8.28 13.25 -2.74
CA ARG A 19 -6.85 13.23 -3.00
C ARG A 19 -6.10 12.77 -1.75
N VAL A 20 -5.40 11.66 -1.85
CA VAL A 20 -4.51 11.13 -0.82
C VAL A 20 -3.09 11.64 -1.07
N THR A 21 -2.40 12.02 0.01
CA THR A 21 -0.98 12.38 0.01
C THR A 21 -0.25 11.52 1.04
N ARG A 22 0.87 10.90 0.65
CA ARG A 22 1.77 10.21 1.60
C ARG A 22 2.94 11.10 2.00
N GLY A 23 3.41 10.91 3.23
CA GLY A 23 4.76 11.24 3.62
C GLY A 23 5.79 10.24 3.11
N ASP A 24 7.03 10.43 3.57
CA ASP A 24 8.13 9.51 3.32
C ASP A 24 7.96 8.23 4.14
N VAL A 25 8.34 7.10 3.54
CA VAL A 25 8.36 5.80 4.21
C VAL A 25 9.72 5.65 4.89
N SER A 26 9.72 5.41 6.20
CA SER A 26 10.97 5.22 6.96
C SER A 26 10.85 4.12 8.02
N PRO A 27 11.82 3.19 8.11
CA PRO A 27 12.86 2.95 7.11
C PRO A 27 12.25 2.50 5.77
N ASP A 28 12.91 2.77 4.65
CA ASP A 28 12.49 2.33 3.32
C ASP A 28 13.30 1.11 2.87
N TRP A 29 12.62 -0.01 2.62
CA TRP A 29 13.25 -1.24 2.14
C TRP A 29 13.63 -1.21 0.66
N GLY A 30 13.25 -0.16 -0.09
CA GLY A 30 13.53 -0.03 -1.53
C GLY A 30 12.70 -0.96 -2.43
N SER A 31 11.70 -1.67 -1.87
CA SER A 31 10.85 -2.62 -2.58
C SER A 31 9.62 -1.96 -3.23
N LYS A 32 8.70 -2.74 -3.78
CA LYS A 32 7.48 -2.19 -4.41
C LYS A 32 6.62 -1.46 -3.37
N LEU A 33 6.23 -0.22 -3.67
CA LEU A 33 5.33 0.60 -2.86
C LEU A 33 4.05 0.86 -3.66
N GLN A 34 2.89 0.64 -3.03
CA GLN A 34 1.58 0.80 -3.68
C GLN A 34 0.54 1.36 -2.73
N TRP A 35 -0.49 1.97 -3.30
CA TRP A 35 -1.77 2.23 -2.66
C TRP A 35 -2.63 0.99 -2.77
N GLN A 36 -3.26 0.57 -1.68
CA GLN A 36 -4.37 -0.37 -1.71
C GLN A 36 -5.66 0.41 -1.50
N ILE A 37 -6.65 0.15 -2.36
CA ILE A 37 -7.95 0.79 -2.32
C ILE A 37 -8.99 -0.29 -2.03
N ARG A 38 -9.73 -0.08 -0.94
CA ARG A 38 -10.87 -0.91 -0.58
C ARG A 38 -12.15 -0.10 -0.71
N ARG A 39 -13.24 -0.76 -1.09
CA ARG A 39 -14.61 -0.23 -1.01
C ARG A 39 -15.46 -1.21 -0.21
N ASP A 40 -16.12 -0.72 0.83
CA ASP A 40 -16.93 -1.50 1.75
C ASP A 40 -16.18 -2.72 2.30
N GLY A 41 -14.91 -2.51 2.68
CA GLY A 41 -14.01 -3.53 3.22
C GLY A 41 -13.40 -4.50 2.19
N LYS A 42 -13.79 -4.41 0.91
CA LYS A 42 -13.24 -5.28 -0.15
C LYS A 42 -12.20 -4.54 -0.98
N GLU A 43 -11.04 -5.15 -1.21
CA GLU A 43 -10.06 -4.63 -2.17
C GLU A 43 -10.66 -4.57 -3.58
N ILE A 44 -10.57 -3.39 -4.19
CA ILE A 44 -11.08 -3.14 -5.55
C ILE A 44 -9.98 -2.70 -6.53
N ALA A 45 -8.87 -2.17 -6.01
CA ALA A 45 -7.76 -1.71 -6.84
C ALA A 45 -6.46 -1.57 -6.05
N THR A 46 -5.36 -1.56 -6.78
CA THR A 46 -4.03 -1.14 -6.31
C THR A 46 -3.43 -0.15 -7.30
N ALA A 47 -2.65 0.83 -6.82
CA ALA A 47 -1.96 1.79 -7.67
C ALA A 47 -0.49 1.99 -7.25
N PRO A 48 0.45 2.18 -8.18
CA PRO A 48 1.86 2.40 -7.83
C PRO A 48 2.04 3.72 -7.07
N ALA A 49 2.82 3.69 -5.97
CA ALA A 49 3.01 4.84 -5.08
C ALA A 49 4.48 5.34 -5.03
N ARG A 50 5.38 4.69 -5.77
CA ARG A 50 6.81 5.08 -5.82
C ARG A 50 7.03 6.42 -6.51
N MET A 51 6.40 6.64 -7.65
CA MET A 51 6.68 7.79 -8.52
C MET A 51 5.95 9.08 -8.11
N ALA A 52 4.80 8.95 -7.44
CA ALA A 52 3.96 10.07 -7.05
C ALA A 52 3.63 9.99 -5.55
N MET A 53 3.80 11.12 -4.86
CA MET A 53 3.41 11.26 -3.45
C MET A 53 1.89 11.45 -3.28
N THR A 54 1.19 11.86 -4.34
CA THR A 54 -0.25 12.07 -4.31
C THR A 54 -0.98 11.14 -5.26
N PHE A 55 -2.19 10.74 -4.89
CA PHE A 55 -3.05 9.85 -5.66
C PHE A 55 -4.52 10.24 -5.45
N GLU A 56 -5.32 10.19 -6.52
CA GLU A 56 -6.77 10.33 -6.45
C GLU A 56 -7.39 9.16 -7.21
N TYR A 57 -8.30 8.42 -6.56
CA TYR A 57 -8.97 7.29 -7.19
C TYR A 57 -10.17 7.78 -8.00
N ALA A 58 -10.21 7.39 -9.28
CA ALA A 58 -11.18 7.91 -10.24
C ALA A 58 -12.59 7.30 -10.12
N ASP A 59 -12.75 6.14 -9.48
CA ASP A 59 -14.08 5.55 -9.26
C ASP A 59 -14.91 6.45 -8.33
N THR A 60 -16.20 6.53 -8.65
CA THR A 60 -17.20 7.34 -7.94
C THR A 60 -18.45 6.54 -7.60
N ALA A 61 -18.43 5.22 -7.78
CA ALA A 61 -19.49 4.37 -7.29
C ALA A 61 -19.67 4.54 -5.78
N ALA A 62 -20.92 4.57 -5.33
CA ALA A 62 -21.26 4.79 -3.93
C ALA A 62 -20.64 3.75 -3.00
N GLY A 63 -20.29 4.17 -1.79
CA GLY A 63 -19.72 3.30 -0.76
C GLY A 63 -18.64 3.98 0.07
N MET A 64 -18.15 3.26 1.08
CA MET A 64 -17.03 3.72 1.89
C MET A 64 -15.72 3.26 1.26
N TYR A 65 -14.90 4.23 0.84
CA TYR A 65 -13.55 3.98 0.36
C TYR A 65 -12.56 4.06 1.50
N GLU A 66 -11.62 3.13 1.51
CA GLU A 66 -10.49 3.10 2.43
C GLU A 66 -9.20 2.98 1.63
N ILE A 67 -8.22 3.81 1.95
CA ILE A 67 -6.92 3.82 1.27
C ILE A 67 -5.82 3.66 2.31
N VAL A 68 -4.87 2.78 2.01
CA VAL A 68 -3.67 2.54 2.82
C VAL A 68 -2.45 2.42 1.92
N LEU A 69 -1.29 2.86 2.42
CA LEU A 69 -0.02 2.65 1.75
C LEU A 69 0.56 1.28 2.14
N GLN A 70 1.01 0.53 1.14
CA GLN A 70 1.61 -0.78 1.33
C GLN A 70 3.02 -0.84 0.76
N LEU A 71 3.91 -1.54 1.46
CA LEU A 71 5.26 -1.85 1.01
C LEU A 71 5.45 -3.36 0.90
N PHE A 72 6.14 -3.82 -0.13
CA PHE A 72 6.40 -5.24 -0.31
C PHE A 72 7.51 -5.71 0.63
N LYS A 73 7.16 -6.56 1.60
CA LYS A 73 8.12 -7.25 2.45
C LYS A 73 8.68 -8.45 1.69
N TYR A 74 9.93 -8.37 1.27
CA TYR A 74 10.64 -9.51 0.72
C TYR A 74 11.27 -10.33 1.85
N VAL A 75 10.85 -11.58 2.00
CA VAL A 75 11.40 -12.53 2.99
C VAL A 75 12.30 -13.54 2.27
N ASN A 76 11.76 -14.21 1.25
CA ASN A 76 12.49 -15.17 0.42
C ASN A 76 11.82 -15.32 -0.95
N TYR A 77 12.45 -16.13 -1.81
CA TYR A 77 11.96 -16.43 -3.16
C TYR A 77 11.03 -17.66 -3.21
N THR A 78 10.64 -18.23 -2.06
CA THR A 78 9.79 -19.42 -2.03
C THR A 78 8.42 -19.09 -2.64
N LYS A 79 7.99 -19.94 -3.58
CA LYS A 79 6.74 -19.77 -4.32
C LYS A 79 5.88 -21.02 -4.24
N ASN A 80 4.57 -20.85 -4.24
CA ASN A 80 3.63 -21.95 -4.38
C ASN A 80 3.60 -22.48 -5.83
N ALA A 81 2.80 -23.52 -6.09
CA ALA A 81 2.65 -24.10 -7.42
C ALA A 81 2.10 -23.12 -8.47
N GLN A 82 1.44 -22.04 -8.03
CA GLN A 82 0.90 -20.97 -8.86
C GLN A 82 1.92 -19.85 -9.13
N GLY A 83 3.14 -19.95 -8.59
CA GLY A 83 4.21 -18.98 -8.79
C GLY A 83 4.12 -17.74 -7.89
N GLU A 84 3.24 -17.75 -6.89
CA GLU A 84 3.05 -16.68 -5.92
C GLU A 84 4.01 -16.86 -4.75
N TYR A 85 4.57 -15.77 -4.24
CA TYR A 85 5.43 -15.83 -3.07
C TYR A 85 4.65 -16.30 -1.84
N THR A 86 5.20 -17.26 -1.08
CA THR A 86 4.55 -17.79 0.12
C THR A 86 4.79 -16.92 1.35
N ASP A 87 6.02 -16.40 1.49
CA ASP A 87 6.42 -15.63 2.68
C ASP A 87 6.58 -14.13 2.40
N SER A 88 6.78 -13.75 1.13
CA SER A 88 6.91 -12.36 0.71
C SER A 88 5.55 -11.78 0.33
N LYS A 89 5.18 -10.63 0.90
CA LYS A 89 3.86 -10.02 0.70
C LYS A 89 3.86 -8.51 0.89
N PHE A 90 2.83 -7.85 0.40
CA PHE A 90 2.55 -6.47 0.78
C PHE A 90 2.11 -6.39 2.25
N VAL A 91 2.65 -5.40 2.95
CA VAL A 91 2.25 -5.06 4.32
C VAL A 91 1.84 -3.60 4.37
N ASP A 92 0.82 -3.31 5.18
CA ASP A 92 0.35 -1.95 5.42
C ASP A 92 1.42 -1.19 6.21
N VAL A 93 1.80 0.00 5.74
CA VAL A 93 2.86 0.84 6.30
C VAL A 93 2.39 2.25 6.63
N SER A 94 1.07 2.50 6.63
CA SER A 94 0.50 3.80 7.03
C SER A 94 -0.74 3.65 7.88
N ASN A 95 -1.24 4.78 8.40
CA ASN A 95 -2.64 4.90 8.79
C ASN A 95 -3.55 4.66 7.58
N VAL A 96 -4.81 4.31 7.85
CA VAL A 96 -5.87 4.24 6.85
C VAL A 96 -6.57 5.59 6.80
N VAL A 97 -6.87 6.08 5.60
CA VAL A 97 -7.79 7.22 5.38
C VAL A 97 -9.04 6.74 4.67
N SER A 98 -10.16 7.39 4.92
CA SER A 98 -11.44 6.99 4.36
C SER A 98 -12.29 8.17 3.91
N TYR A 99 -13.07 7.97 2.86
CA TYR A 99 -14.13 8.88 2.41
C TYR A 99 -15.34 8.10 1.90
N THR A 100 -16.48 8.77 1.87
CA THR A 100 -17.71 8.24 1.29
C THR A 100 -17.99 8.95 -0.03
N THR A 101 -18.41 8.18 -1.03
CA THR A 101 -18.99 8.73 -2.27
C THR A 101 -20.47 8.40 -2.34
#